data_AF-A0AAT9SYY3-F1
#
_entry.id   AF-A0AAT9SYY3-F1
#
_cell.length_a   1.000
_cell.length_b   1.000
_cell.length_c   1.000
_cell.angle_alpha   90.00
_cell.angle_beta   90.00
_cell.angle_gamma   90.00
#
_symmetry.space_group_name_H-M   'P 1'
#
loop_
_entity.id
_entity.type
_entity.pdbx_description
1 polymer ?
#
loop_
_entity_poly.entity_id
_entity_poly.type
_entity_poly.pdbx_seq_one_letter_code
_entity_poly.pdbx_strand_id
1 'polypeptide(L)'
;MITGNGYLYLRNGRRAEVSYEFASNDDDRRAGHLLFDTTIFDDTLFCHRLILGCEDGEAVAVSILNRGDRHLAVTGRVLARIQSP
;
A
#
# COMPACT_ATOMS: atom_id res chain seq x y z
N MET A 1 -11.43 -10.81 -2.64
CA MET A 1 -10.10 -10.48 -2.06
C MET A 1 -9.22 -10.09 -3.22
N ILE A 2 -8.55 -8.94 -3.15
CA ILE A 2 -7.61 -8.48 -4.19
C ILE A 2 -6.20 -8.67 -3.63
N THR A 3 -5.39 -9.48 -4.30
CA THR A 3 -4.01 -9.76 -3.90
C THR A 3 -3.06 -9.56 -5.06
N GLY A 4 -1.81 -9.23 -4.76
CA GLY A 4 -0.77 -9.07 -5.75
C GLY A 4 0.49 -8.49 -5.12
N ASN A 5 1.45 -8.14 -5.97
CA ASN A 5 2.69 -7.52 -5.52
C ASN A 5 2.78 -6.06 -5.97
N GLY A 6 3.62 -5.30 -5.28
CA GLY A 6 3.82 -3.91 -5.61
C GLY A 6 4.99 -3.29 -4.88
N TYR A 7 5.10 -1.97 -5.04
CA TYR A 7 6.11 -1.16 -4.39
C TYR A 7 5.44 -0.10 -3.51
N LEU A 8 5.77 -0.11 -2.22
CA LEU A 8 5.41 0.95 -1.29
C LEU A 8 6.47 2.06 -1.38
N TYR A 9 6.08 3.24 -1.83
CA TYR A 9 6.95 4.40 -1.96
C TYR A 9 7.00 5.18 -0.63
N LEU A 10 8.20 5.25 -0.04
CA LEU A 10 8.46 5.89 1.25
C LEU A 10 8.92 7.34 1.05
N ARG A 11 8.72 8.17 2.06
CA ARG A 11 9.04 9.62 2.00
C ARG A 11 10.51 9.94 1.80
N ASN A 12 11.41 9.04 2.21
CA ASN A 12 12.85 9.18 2.02
C ASN A 12 13.31 8.82 0.59
N GLY A 13 12.38 8.61 -0.35
CA GLY A 13 12.68 8.23 -1.73
C GLY A 13 13.00 6.74 -1.93
N ARG A 14 13.06 5.96 -0.85
CA ARG A 14 13.18 4.50 -0.95
C ARG A 14 11.84 3.89 -1.31
N ARG A 15 11.90 2.67 -1.85
CA ARG A 15 10.74 1.81 -2.05
C ARG A 15 10.93 0.49 -1.30
N ALA A 16 9.83 -0.07 -0.80
CA ALA A 16 9.78 -1.42 -0.27
C ALA A 16 8.97 -2.30 -1.23
N GLU A 17 9.50 -3.47 -1.58
CA GLU A 17 8.70 -4.49 -2.24
C GLU A 17 7.74 -5.10 -1.23
N VAL A 18 6.46 -5.22 -1.60
CA VAL A 18 5.40 -5.68 -0.71
C VAL A 18 4.43 -6.58 -1.48
N SER A 19 3.85 -7.56 -0.79
CA SER A 19 2.61 -8.19 -1.24
C SER A 19 1.43 -7.50 -0.58
N TYR A 20 0.33 -7.28 -1.29
CA TYR A 20 -0.89 -6.70 -0.72
C TYR A 20 -2.02 -7.70 -0.67
N GLU A 21 -2.87 -7.57 0.35
CA GLU A 21 -4.09 -8.33 0.53
C GLU A 21 -5.22 -7.39 0.95
N PHE A 22 -6.07 -7.02 0.00
CA PHE A 22 -7.23 -6.14 0.24
C PHE A 22 -8.54 -6.92 0.37
N ALA A 23 -9.31 -6.54 1.38
CA ALA A 23 -10.68 -6.96 1.62
C ALA A 23 -11.64 -6.24 0.65
N SER A 24 -12.16 -6.99 -0.32
CA SER A 24 -13.13 -6.58 -1.36
C SER A 24 -12.76 -5.36 -2.24
N ASN A 25 -13.45 -5.22 -3.38
CA ASN A 25 -13.30 -4.14 -4.36
C ASN A 25 -14.56 -3.26 -4.40
N ASP A 26 -15.29 -3.16 -3.29
CA ASP A 26 -16.48 -2.33 -3.26
C ASP A 26 -16.04 -0.87 -3.33
N ASP A 27 -16.06 -0.33 -4.55
CA ASP A 27 -15.64 1.03 -4.93
C ASP A 27 -14.11 1.24 -5.00
N ASP A 28 -13.70 2.50 -5.07
CA ASP A 28 -12.31 2.96 -5.09
C ASP A 28 -11.55 2.77 -3.77
N ARG A 29 -12.17 2.17 -2.76
CA ARG A 29 -11.57 1.95 -1.44
C ARG A 29 -10.80 0.64 -1.39
N ARG A 30 -9.73 0.64 -0.59
CA ARG A 30 -8.92 -0.53 -0.29
C ARG A 30 -8.71 -0.59 1.21
N ALA A 31 -8.95 -1.72 1.84
CA ALA A 31 -8.60 -1.96 3.23
C ALA A 31 -8.00 -3.35 3.35
N GLY A 32 -6.95 -3.53 4.14
CA GLY A 32 -6.27 -4.82 4.23
C GLY A 32 -4.84 -4.71 4.72
N HIS A 33 -3.96 -5.57 4.22
CA HIS A 33 -2.59 -5.68 4.69
C HIS A 33 -1.58 -5.49 3.56
N LEU A 34 -0.45 -4.87 3.90
CA LEU A 34 0.79 -4.93 3.13
C LEU A 34 1.75 -5.85 3.88
N LEU A 35 2.25 -6.88 3.22
CA LEU A 35 3.09 -7.93 3.79
C LEU A 35 4.53 -7.72 3.35
N PHE A 36 5.41 -7.44 4.32
CA PHE A 36 6.85 -7.29 4.15
C PHE A 36 7.50 -7.16 5.53
N ASP A 37 8.82 -7.34 5.62
CA ASP A 37 9.56 -7.09 6.86
C ASP A 37 9.61 -5.58 7.14
N THR A 38 8.83 -5.15 8.13
CA THR A 38 8.76 -3.74 8.51
C THR A 38 9.90 -3.35 9.45
N THR A 39 10.59 -4.31 10.08
CA THR A 39 11.58 -4.06 11.14
C THR A 39 12.86 -3.37 10.63
N ILE A 40 13.13 -3.48 9.34
CA ILE A 40 14.27 -2.81 8.67
C ILE A 40 14.01 -1.33 8.35
N PHE A 41 12.83 -0.81 8.70
CA PHE A 41 12.41 0.57 8.43
C PHE A 41 12.13 1.34 9.72
N ASP A 42 12.46 2.63 9.69
CA ASP A 42 12.14 3.58 10.75
C ASP A 42 10.63 3.89 10.78
N ASP A 43 10.05 3.94 11.97
CA ASP A 43 8.62 4.19 12.24
C ASP A 43 8.10 5.46 11.57
N THR A 44 8.92 6.52 11.52
CA THR A 44 8.55 7.81 10.94
C THR A 44 8.21 7.72 9.45
N LEU A 45 8.69 6.68 8.76
CA LEU A 45 8.39 6.44 7.35
C LEU A 45 6.93 6.04 7.12
N PHE A 46 6.21 5.59 8.16
CA PHE A 46 4.83 5.11 8.09
C PHE A 46 3.81 6.10 8.64
N CYS A 47 4.24 7.23 9.22
CA CYS A 47 3.37 8.22 9.85
C CYS A 47 2.60 9.12 8.86
N HIS A 48 2.76 8.90 7.56
CA HIS A 48 2.17 9.72 6.51
C HIS A 48 1.38 8.87 5.53
N ARG A 49 0.56 9.53 4.72
CA ARG A 49 0.00 8.90 3.52
C ARG A 49 1.15 8.47 2.59
N LEU A 50 1.12 7.21 2.20
CA LEU A 50 2.08 6.58 1.30
C LEU A 50 1.38 6.17 0.00
N ILE A 51 2.18 5.88 -1.01
CA ILE A 51 1.69 5.40 -2.31
C ILE A 51 2.12 3.96 -2.46
N LEU A 52 1.17 3.07 -2.74
CA LEU A 52 1.42 1.73 -3.24
C LEU A 52 1.25 1.76 -4.76
N GLY A 53 2.30 1.40 -5.49
CA GLY A 53 2.19 1.05 -6.90
C GLY A 53 1.99 -0.45 -7.04
N CYS A 54 0.84 -0.86 -7.55
CA CYS A 54 0.52 -2.25 -7.83
C CYS A 54 1.11 -2.68 -9.17
N GLU A 55 1.47 -3.96 -9.30
CA GLU A 55 2.02 -4.52 -10.55
C GLU A 55 1.02 -4.49 -11.73
N ASP A 56 -0.28 -4.41 -11.44
CA ASP A 56 -1.35 -4.26 -12.44
C ASP A 56 -1.48 -2.83 -13.00
N GLY A 57 -0.62 -1.91 -12.55
CA GLY A 57 -0.59 -0.51 -12.95
C GLY A 57 -1.51 0.40 -12.13
N GLU A 58 -2.25 -0.12 -11.16
CA GLU A 58 -3.00 0.72 -10.23
C GLU A 58 -2.08 1.39 -9.20
N ALA A 59 -2.46 2.60 -8.77
CA ALA A 59 -1.82 3.28 -7.66
C ALA A 59 -2.83 3.46 -6.54
N VAL A 60 -2.46 3.09 -5.32
CA VAL A 60 -3.32 3.22 -4.13
C VAL A 60 -2.65 4.15 -3.14
N ALA A 61 -3.33 5.25 -2.80
CA ALA A 61 -2.93 6.07 -1.66
C ALA A 61 -3.36 5.37 -0.38
N VAL A 62 -2.40 5.01 0.47
CA VAL A 62 -2.65 4.25 1.72
C VAL A 62 -2.29 5.06 2.95
N SER A 63 -3.06 4.83 4.01
CA SER A 63 -2.80 5.28 5.37
C SER A 63 -2.62 4.05 6.26
N ILE A 64 -1.59 4.09 7.09
CA ILE A 64 -1.24 2.98 7.98
C ILE A 64 -2.10 3.08 9.25
N LEU A 65 -2.79 1.98 9.58
CA LEU A 65 -3.64 1.86 10.76
C LEU A 65 -2.91 1.16 11.91
N ASN A 66 -2.11 0.15 11.58
CA ASN A 66 -1.32 -0.60 12.52
C ASN A 66 -0.05 -1.15 11.85
N ARG A 67 1.00 -1.35 12.63
CA ARG A 67 2.24 -2.01 12.21
C ARG A 67 2.47 -3.26 13.05
N GLY A 68 2.83 -4.34 12.37
CA GLY A 68 3.53 -5.47 12.96
C GLY A 68 4.84 -5.73 12.23
N ASP A 69 5.65 -6.65 12.76
CA ASP A 69 6.98 -6.93 12.22
C ASP A 69 6.97 -7.38 10.76
N ARG A 70 5.90 -8.04 10.32
CA ARG A 70 5.76 -8.60 8.97
C ARG A 70 4.57 -8.07 8.18
N HIS A 71 3.88 -7.05 8.69
CA HIS A 71 2.75 -6.46 7.99
C HIS A 71 2.45 -5.02 8.40
N LEU A 72 1.79 -4.29 7.52
CA LEU A 72 1.08 -3.05 7.81
C LEU A 72 -0.41 -3.25 7.55
N ALA A 73 -1.25 -2.97 8.54
CA ALA A 73 -2.68 -2.84 8.30
C ALA A 73 -2.94 -1.45 7.71
N VAL A 74 -3.69 -1.40 6.60
CA VAL A 74 -3.90 -0.17 5.82
C VAL A 74 -5.36 0.04 5.45
N THR A 75 -5.70 1.30 5.28
CA THR A 75 -6.84 1.75 4.48
C THR A 75 -6.33 2.66 3.38
N GLY A 76 -7.01 2.70 2.24
CA GLY A 76 -6.55 3.47 1.10
C GLY A 76 -7.62 3.68 0.05
N ARG A 77 -7.23 4.43 -0.97
CA ARG A 77 -8.06 4.78 -2.11
C ARG A 77 -7.27 4.65 -3.40
N VAL A 78 -7.86 4.04 -4.43
CA VAL A 78 -7.30 4.00 -5.77
C VAL A 78 -7.19 5.43 -6.29
N LEU A 79 -6.00 5.82 -6.71
CA LEU A 79 -5.75 7.06 -7.41
C LEU A 79 -6.20 6.85 -8.85
N ALA A 80 -7.04 7.76 -9.35
CA ALA A 80 -7.72 7.63 -10.64
C ALA A 80 -6.86 6.92 -11.70
N ARG A 81 -7.36 5.81 -12.25
CA ARG A 81 -6.82 5.28 -13.51
C ARG A 81 -6.80 6.46 -14.48
N ILE A 82 -5.68 6.69 -15.13
CA ILE A 82 -5.71 7.43 -16.37
C ILE A 82 -6.58 6.58 -17.30
N GLN A 83 -7.87 6.90 -17.37
CA GLN A 83 -8.72 6.39 -18.43
C GLN A 83 -8.14 6.99 -19.70
N SER A 84 -7.40 6.19 -20.45
CA SER A 84 -7.14 6.53 -21.84
C SER A 84 -8.50 6.70 -22.53
N PRO A 85 -8.74 7.80 -23.25
CA PRO A 85 -10.00 8.06 -23.95
C PRO A 85 -10.30 7.01 -25.02
#